data_AF-A0A1F7HJK8-F1
#
_entry.id   AF-A0A1F7HJK8-F1
#
_cell.length_a   1.000
_cell.length_b   1.000
_cell.length_c   1.000
_cell.angle_alpha   90.00
_cell.angle_beta   90.00
_cell.angle_gamma   90.00
#
_symmetry.space_group_name_H-M   'P 1'
#
loop_
_entity.id
_entity.type
_entity.pdbx_description
1 polymer ?
#
loop_
_entity_poly.entity_id
_entity_poly.type
_entity_poly.pdbx_seq_one_letter_code
_entity_poly.pdbx_strand_id
1 'polypeptide(L)'
;MKKDINATANALAVVGGGAYLICVVWVYFSMSSYMGVLSSWFHGLDFRALPTKQLELGSWLWGFITFTAFSWLAGYFFAYFYNKFIK
;
A
#
# COMPACT_ATOMS: atom_id res chain seq x y z
N MET A 1 0.78 -20.09 -17.25
CA MET A 1 0.07 -19.31 -18.30
C MET A 1 0.50 -17.86 -18.20
N LYS A 2 0.61 -17.14 -19.32
CA LYS A 2 0.92 -15.71 -19.31
C LYS A 2 -0.16 -14.93 -18.57
N LYS A 3 0.23 -13.84 -17.91
CA LYS A 3 -0.66 -12.89 -17.22
C LYS A 3 -1.07 -11.79 -18.19
N ASP A 4 -2.33 -11.39 -18.15
CA ASP A 4 -2.72 -10.12 -18.76
C ASP A 4 -2.13 -8.96 -17.93
N ILE A 5 -1.37 -8.09 -18.60
CA ILE A 5 -0.61 -7.03 -17.94
C ILE A 5 -1.56 -5.98 -17.33
N ASN A 6 -2.57 -5.57 -18.08
CA ASN A 6 -3.50 -4.53 -17.65
C ASN A 6 -4.40 -5.02 -16.53
N ALA A 7 -4.90 -6.26 -16.63
CA ALA A 7 -5.70 -6.87 -15.58
C ALA A 7 -4.90 -7.00 -14.28
N THR A 8 -3.63 -7.41 -14.35
CA THR A 8 -2.76 -7.53 -13.16
C THR A 8 -2.47 -6.17 -12.54
N ALA A 9 -2.15 -5.17 -13.36
CA ALA A 9 -1.89 -3.80 -12.90
C ALA A 9 -3.12 -3.17 -12.25
N ASN A 10 -4.29 -3.28 -12.90
CA ASN A 10 -5.56 -2.76 -12.37
C ASN A 10 -5.97 -3.47 -11.08
N ALA A 11 -5.83 -4.79 -11.02
CA ALA A 11 -6.12 -5.55 -9.81
C ALA A 11 -5.23 -5.10 -8.64
N LEU A 12 -3.92 -4.94 -8.87
CA LEU A 12 -3.01 -4.50 -7.81
C LEU A 12 -3.25 -3.03 -7.41
N ALA A 13 -3.63 -2.16 -8.36
CA ALA A 13 -4.02 -0.79 -8.07
C ALA A 13 -5.27 -0.72 -7.16
N VAL A 14 -6.30 -1.51 -7.46
CA VAL A 14 -7.54 -1.55 -6.66
C VAL A 14 -7.26 -2.11 -5.27
N VAL A 15 -6.50 -3.21 -5.16
CA VAL A 15 -6.14 -3.81 -3.87
C VAL A 15 -5.27 -2.85 -3.05
N GLY A 16 -4.24 -2.25 -3.67
CA GLY A 16 -3.34 -1.31 -3.01
C GLY A 16 -4.06 -0.04 -2.56
N GLY A 17 -4.84 0.59 -3.45
CA GLY A 17 -5.64 1.76 -3.10
C GLY A 17 -6.66 1.47 -2.00
N GLY A 18 -7.35 0.32 -2.06
CA GLY A 18 -8.26 -0.13 -1.01
C GLY A 18 -7.56 -0.33 0.34
N ALA A 19 -6.41 -1.00 0.35
CA ALA A 19 -5.59 -1.16 1.55
C ALA A 19 -5.15 0.19 2.14
N TYR A 20 -4.76 1.14 1.29
CA TYR A 20 -4.42 2.50 1.74
C TYR A 20 -5.60 3.16 2.46
N LEU A 21 -6.80 3.11 1.89
CA LEU A 21 -7.99 3.70 2.51
C LEU A 21 -8.33 3.03 3.85
N ILE A 22 -8.18 1.70 3.95
CA ILE A 22 -8.33 0.98 5.22
C ILE A 22 -7.32 1.50 6.25
N CYS A 23 -6.06 1.71 5.87
CA CYS A 23 -5.05 2.27 6.76
C CYS A 23 -5.41 3.70 7.21
N VAL A 24 -5.90 4.55 6.30
CA VAL A 24 -6.34 5.92 6.64
C VAL A 24 -7.46 5.90 7.67
N VAL A 25 -8.49 5.07 7.44
CA VAL A 25 -9.62 4.92 8.37
C VAL A 25 -9.15 4.39 9.72
N TRP A 26 -8.26 3.39 9.73
CA TRP A 26 -7.70 2.85 10.97
C TRP A 26 -6.93 3.91 11.76
N VAL A 27 -6.02 4.65 11.11
CA VAL A 27 -5.25 5.72 11.76
C VAL A 27 -6.17 6.80 12.33
N TYR A 28 -7.25 7.14 11.63
CA TYR A 28 -8.25 8.10 12.10
C TYR A 28 -8.91 7.68 13.41
N PHE A 29 -9.27 6.40 13.55
CA PHE A 29 -9.90 5.89 14.78
C PHE A 29 -8.90 5.58 15.90
N SER A 30 -7.73 5.02 15.56
CA SER A 30 -6.72 4.62 16.55
C SER A 30 -5.34 4.48 15.93
N MET A 31 -4.62 5.58 15.90
CA MET A 31 -3.22 5.60 15.47
C MET A 31 -2.31 4.70 16.33
N SER A 32 -2.55 4.63 17.65
CA SER A 32 -1.74 3.80 18.56
C SER A 32 -1.84 2.31 18.21
N SER A 33 -3.05 1.81 17.93
CA SER A 33 -3.23 0.40 17.53
C SER A 33 -2.61 0.10 16.16
N TYR A 34 -2.76 1.02 15.20
CA TYR A 34 -2.11 0.93 13.89
C TYR A 34 -0.58 0.81 14.03
N MET A 35 0.04 1.67 14.84
CA MET A 35 1.49 1.63 15.09
C MET A 35 1.91 0.36 15.85
N GLY A 36 1.07 -0.16 16.75
CA GLY A 36 1.30 -1.44 17.41
C GLY A 36 1.37 -2.60 16.42
N VAL A 37 0.45 -2.64 15.46
CA VAL A 37 0.43 -3.68 14.41
C VAL A 37 1.64 -3.53 13.48
N LEU A 38 2.00 -2.32 13.05
CA LEU A 38 3.22 -2.12 12.26
C LEU A 38 4.47 -2.63 13.00
N SER A 39 4.57 -2.38 14.29
CA SER A 39 5.70 -2.88 15.11
C SER A 39 5.78 -4.41 15.16
N SER A 40 4.65 -5.11 14.97
CA SER A 40 4.65 -6.58 14.88
C SER A 40 5.17 -7.13 13.55
N TRP A 41 5.15 -6.32 12.49
CA TRP A 41 5.59 -6.73 11.16
C TRP A 41 7.06 -6.39 10.89
N PHE A 42 7.59 -5.34 11.52
CA PHE A 42 8.99 -4.96 11.37
C PHE A 42 9.79 -5.33 12.61
N HIS A 43 10.69 -6.32 12.47
CA HIS A 43 11.55 -6.75 13.56
C HIS A 43 12.49 -5.61 14.00
N GLY A 44 12.57 -5.38 15.32
CA GLY A 44 13.51 -4.43 15.93
C GLY A 44 13.07 -2.97 15.93
N LEU A 45 11.83 -2.65 15.53
CA LEU A 45 11.27 -1.30 15.55
C LEU A 45 10.00 -1.24 16.40
N ASP A 46 9.94 -0.30 17.34
CA ASP A 46 8.68 0.09 18.00
C ASP A 46 8.19 1.42 17.44
N PHE A 47 7.22 1.35 16.52
CA PHE A 47 6.65 2.54 15.91
C PHE A 47 5.82 3.38 16.88
N ARG A 48 5.43 2.85 18.05
CA ARG A 48 4.74 3.64 19.07
C ARG A 48 5.65 4.66 19.74
N ALA A 49 6.97 4.52 19.60
CA ALA A 49 7.95 5.49 20.09
C ALA A 49 8.09 6.72 19.17
N LEU A 50 7.51 6.69 17.96
CA LEU A 50 7.60 7.81 17.02
C LEU A 50 6.62 8.94 17.37
N PRO A 51 7.00 10.21 17.13
CA PRO A 51 6.08 11.32 17.31
C PRO A 51 4.90 11.20 16.35
N THR A 52 3.70 11.44 16.87
CA THR A 52 2.48 11.33 16.09
C THR A 52 2.14 12.63 15.38
N LYS A 53 1.80 12.56 14.09
CA LYS A 53 1.26 13.69 13.34
C LYS A 53 -0.24 13.49 13.11
N GLN A 54 -1.01 14.57 13.23
CA GLN A 54 -2.42 14.56 12.90
C GLN A 54 -2.64 14.28 11.40
N LEU A 55 -3.67 13.51 11.08
CA LEU A 55 -4.03 13.16 9.72
C LEU A 55 -4.56 14.41 8.98
N GLU A 56 -3.80 14.89 8.00
CA GLU A 56 -4.18 16.05 7.17
C GLU A 56 -4.80 15.58 5.84
N LEU A 57 -5.94 16.19 5.46
CA LEU A 57 -6.70 15.81 4.26
C LEU A 57 -5.83 15.76 2.99
N GLY A 58 -5.04 16.82 2.75
CA GLY A 58 -4.18 16.91 1.58
C GLY A 58 -3.08 15.85 1.56
N SER A 59 -2.52 15.52 2.72
CA SER A 59 -1.42 14.55 2.83
C SER A 59 -1.89 13.13 2.54
N TRP A 60 -3.05 12.70 3.06
CA TRP A 60 -3.51 11.35 2.80
C TRP A 60 -4.14 11.18 1.42
N LEU A 61 -4.79 12.21 0.85
CA LEU A 61 -5.27 12.15 -0.54
C LEU A 61 -4.11 12.02 -1.52
N TRP A 62 -3.04 12.78 -1.31
CA TRP A 62 -1.83 12.66 -2.12
C TRP A 62 -1.18 11.27 -1.97
N GLY A 63 -1.12 10.76 -0.74
CA GLY A 63 -0.66 9.40 -0.46
C GLY A 63 -1.52 8.34 -1.16
N PHE A 64 -2.85 8.47 -1.18
CA PHE A 64 -3.74 7.56 -1.87
C PHE A 64 -3.46 7.51 -3.37
N ILE A 65 -3.37 8.68 -4.02
CA ILE A 65 -3.10 8.78 -5.46
C ILE A 65 -1.75 8.14 -5.79
N THR A 66 -0.70 8.55 -5.07
CA THR A 66 0.67 8.09 -5.32
C THR A 66 0.85 6.60 -5.03
N PHE A 67 0.27 6.08 -3.94
CA PHE A 67 0.34 4.66 -3.59
C PHE A 67 -0.46 3.78 -4.56
N THR A 68 -1.62 4.25 -5.01
CA THR A 68 -2.43 3.55 -6.03
C THR A 68 -1.68 3.47 -7.36
N ALA A 69 -1.10 4.60 -7.80
CA ALA A 69 -0.27 4.64 -9.01
C ALA A 69 0.97 3.74 -8.89
N PHE A 70 1.65 3.75 -7.74
CA PHE A 70 2.76 2.84 -7.46
C PHE A 70 2.33 1.37 -7.51
N SER A 71 1.19 1.03 -6.90
CA SER A 71 0.65 -0.33 -6.90
C SER A 71 0.30 -0.80 -8.32
N TRP A 72 -0.27 0.08 -9.14
CA TRP A 72 -0.50 -0.18 -10.56
C TRP A 72 0.81 -0.51 -11.29
N LEU A 73 1.83 0.34 -11.14
CA LEU A 73 3.14 0.16 -11.77
C LEU A 73 3.80 -1.14 -11.33
N ALA A 74 3.75 -1.46 -10.03
CA ALA A 74 4.27 -2.72 -9.51
C ALA A 74 3.59 -3.93 -10.18
N GLY A 75 2.26 -3.88 -10.35
CA GLY A 75 1.49 -4.95 -10.98
C GLY A 75 1.80 -5.08 -12.47
N TYR A 76 1.94 -3.95 -13.16
CA TYR A 76 2.37 -3.89 -14.55
C TYR A 76 3.73 -4.56 -14.74
N PHE A 77 4.75 -4.11 -13.99
CA PHE A 77 6.11 -4.63 -14.11
C PHE A 77 6.18 -6.11 -13.72
N PHE A 78 5.46 -6.50 -12.67
CA PHE A 78 5.38 -7.90 -12.26
C PHE A 78 4.84 -8.78 -13.40
N ALA A 79 3.71 -8.42 -14.01
CA ALA A 79 3.15 -9.19 -15.12
C ALA A 79 4.06 -9.20 -16.36
N TYR A 80 4.67 -8.06 -16.69
CA TYR A 80 5.61 -7.93 -17.80
C TYR A 80 6.80 -8.89 -17.63
N PHE A 81 7.50 -8.82 -16.49
CA PHE A 81 8.66 -9.67 -16.24
C PHE A 81 8.27 -11.14 -16.07
N TYR A 82 7.14 -11.43 -15.41
CA TYR A 82 6.61 -12.80 -15.32
C TYR A 82 6.41 -13.42 -16.70
N ASN A 83 5.80 -12.69 -17.63
CA ASN A 83 5.57 -13.15 -18.99
C ASN A 83 6.86 -13.33 -19.80
N LYS A 84 7.90 -12.57 -19.48
CA LYS A 84 9.23 -12.69 -20.10
C LYS A 84 10.00 -13.91 -19.61
N PHE A 85 9.80 -14.31 -18.35
CA PHE A 85 10.55 -15.41 -17.73
C PHE A 85 9.84 -16.76 -17.77
N ILE A 86 8.52 -16.78 -17.93
CA ILE A 86 7.78 -18.03 -18.10
C ILE A 86 8.07 -18.64 -19.49
N LYS A 87 8.40 -19.94 -19.51
CA LYS A 87 8.65 -20.72 -20.72
C LYS A 87 7.35 -21.01 -21.47
#